data_AF-A0A7H8GL77-F1
#
_entry.id   AF-A0A7H8GL77-F1
#
_cell.length_a   1.000
_cell.length_b   1.000
_cell.length_c   1.000
_cell.angle_alpha   90.00
_cell.angle_beta   90.00
_cell.angle_gamma   90.00
#
_symmetry.space_group_name_H-M   'P 1'
#
loop_
_entity.id
_entity.type
_entity.pdbx_description
1 polymer ?
#
loop_
_entity_poly.entity_id
_entity_poly.type
_entity_poly.pdbx_seq_one_letter_code
_entity_poly.pdbx_strand_id
1 'polypeptide(L)'
;MTWPVTLKLDSTAYPLNVVQRAAYSLADTVAIQVAIEANQISLTAHLAEVTLTISSEQAHSLILQHLNDFALRDHINRETAGLREILARAALAGCGISQ
;
A
#
# COMPACT_ATOMS: atom_id res chain seq x y z
N MET A 1 19.75 -7.50 18.00
CA MET A 1 18.27 -7.43 17.96
C MET A 1 17.88 -5.95 17.92
N THR A 2 17.59 -5.41 16.74
CA THR A 2 17.27 -3.98 16.52
C THR A 2 15.80 -3.86 16.11
N TRP A 3 14.93 -4.23 17.03
CA TRP A 3 13.51 -3.84 17.01
C TRP A 3 13.34 -2.57 17.85
N PRO A 4 12.40 -1.68 17.53
CA PRO A 4 11.49 -1.70 16.39
C PRO A 4 12.14 -1.35 15.06
N VAL A 5 11.47 -1.70 13.95
CA VAL A 5 11.80 -1.22 12.61
C VAL A 5 11.02 0.07 12.36
N THR A 6 11.72 1.15 12.02
CA THR A 6 11.07 2.44 11.74
C THR A 6 11.29 2.83 10.27
N LEU A 7 10.23 3.19 9.56
CA LEU A 7 10.28 3.74 8.21
C LEU A 7 9.63 5.12 8.16
N LYS A 8 10.21 6.03 7.40
CA LYS A 8 9.61 7.32 7.05
C LYS A 8 9.24 7.31 5.58
N LEU A 9 7.97 7.54 5.29
CA LEU A 9 7.43 7.51 3.94
C LEU A 9 7.01 8.92 3.53
N ASP A 10 7.26 9.24 2.27
CA ASP A 10 6.67 10.41 1.63
C ASP A 10 5.19 10.15 1.33
N SER A 11 4.31 11.04 1.80
CA SER A 11 2.86 10.87 1.68
C SER A 11 2.33 11.00 0.25
N THR A 12 3.11 11.56 -0.68
CA THR A 12 2.76 11.64 -2.10
C THR A 12 3.04 10.33 -2.82
N ALA A 13 4.16 9.68 -2.49
CA ALA A 13 4.53 8.38 -3.04
C ALA A 13 3.73 7.22 -2.41
N TYR A 14 3.50 7.29 -1.10
CA TYR A 14 2.75 6.28 -0.34
C TYR A 14 1.56 6.94 0.35
N PRO A 15 0.41 7.06 -0.36
CA PRO A 15 -0.79 7.62 0.24
C PRO A 15 -1.32 6.73 1.38
N LEU A 16 -2.07 7.31 2.30
CA LEU A 16 -2.53 6.62 3.51
C LEU A 16 -3.30 5.32 3.22
N ASN A 17 -4.11 5.28 2.17
CA ASN A 17 -4.86 4.08 1.77
C ASN A 17 -3.92 2.91 1.40
N VAL A 18 -2.79 3.18 0.74
CA VAL A 18 -1.77 2.20 0.38
C VAL A 18 -1.09 1.69 1.65
N VAL A 19 -0.68 2.62 2.52
CA VAL A 19 -0.02 2.29 3.79
C VAL A 19 -0.90 1.43 4.69
N GLN A 20 -2.19 1.78 4.82
CA GLN A 20 -3.14 1.00 5.61
C GLN A 20 -3.32 -0.41 5.05
N ARG A 21 -3.47 -0.56 3.73
CA ARG A 21 -3.62 -1.88 3.09
C ARG A 21 -2.36 -2.74 3.25
N ALA A 22 -1.18 -2.14 3.14
CA ALA A 22 0.08 -2.82 3.43
C ALA A 22 0.17 -3.27 4.89
N ALA A 23 -0.18 -2.39 5.84
CA ALA A 23 -0.18 -2.72 7.26
C ALA A 23 -1.16 -3.85 7.60
N TYR A 24 -2.38 -3.80 7.07
CA TYR A 24 -3.37 -4.86 7.26
C TYR A 24 -2.93 -6.19 6.63
N SER A 25 -2.31 -6.15 5.45
CA SER A 25 -1.80 -7.35 4.78
C SER A 25 -0.65 -8.03 5.55
N LEU A 26 0.01 -7.31 6.45
CA LEU A 26 1.15 -7.79 7.23
C LEU A 26 0.81 -8.07 8.69
N ALA A 27 -0.46 -7.93 9.09
CA ALA A 27 -0.91 -8.03 10.48
C ALA A 27 -0.56 -9.38 11.14
N ASP A 28 -0.48 -10.46 10.35
CA ASP A 28 -0.12 -11.79 10.83
C ASP A 28 1.38 -11.93 11.15
N THR A 29 2.23 -11.01 10.65
CA THR A 29 3.69 -11.08 10.78
C THR A 29 4.25 -9.94 11.63
N VAL A 30 3.76 -8.72 11.42
CA VAL A 30 4.22 -7.52 12.13
C VAL A 30 3.05 -6.65 12.57
N ALA A 31 3.13 -6.14 13.80
CA ALA A 31 2.27 -5.09 14.30
C ALA A 31 2.85 -3.73 13.88
N ILE A 32 2.14 -2.99 13.04
CA ILE A 32 2.59 -1.71 12.49
C ILE A 32 1.77 -0.56 13.09
N GLN A 33 2.44 0.34 13.81
CA GLN A 33 1.89 1.63 14.19
C GLN A 33 2.10 2.63 13.06
N VAL A 34 1.02 3.29 12.64
CA VAL A 34 1.04 4.34 11.60
C VAL A 34 0.84 5.70 12.27
N ALA A 35 1.83 6.58 12.16
CA ALA A 35 1.74 7.98 12.58
C ALA A 35 1.71 8.89 11.35
N ILE A 36 0.71 9.76 11.29
CA ILE A 36 0.49 10.67 10.16
C ILE A 36 1.00 12.06 10.56
N GLU A 37 1.93 12.58 9.79
CA GLU A 37 2.45 13.94 9.88
C GLU A 37 2.12 14.69 8.57
N ALA A 38 2.28 16.02 8.55
CA ALA A 38 1.74 16.88 7.49
C ALA A 38 2.09 16.44 6.04
N ASN A 39 3.31 15.96 5.80
CA ASN A 39 3.73 15.46 4.48
C ASN A 39 4.43 14.08 4.54
N GLN A 40 4.41 13.44 5.72
CA GLN A 40 5.12 12.19 5.95
C GLN A 40 4.25 11.22 6.71
N ILE A 41 4.45 9.94 6.43
CA ILE A 41 3.85 8.85 7.20
C ILE A 41 4.99 8.07 7.84
N SER A 42 4.99 8.04 9.17
CA SER A 42 5.96 7.31 9.98
C SER A 42 5.37 5.95 10.34
N LEU A 43 6.10 4.88 10.04
CA LEU A 43 5.76 3.51 10.40
C LEU A 43 6.71 2.99 11.47
N THR A 44 6.15 2.45 12.55
CA THR A 44 6.92 1.73 13.57
C THR A 44 6.39 0.31 13.64
N ALA A 45 7.22 -0.65 13.25
CA ALA A 45 6.85 -2.06 13.20
C ALA A 45 7.50 -2.85 14.33
N HIS A 46 6.70 -3.74 14.91
CA HIS A 46 7.07 -4.73 15.91
C HIS A 46 6.68 -6.12 15.41
N LEU A 47 7.30 -7.16 15.96
CA LEU A 47 6.83 -8.53 15.74
C LEU A 47 5.39 -8.69 16.21
N ALA A 48 4.54 -9.32 15.39
CA ALA A 48 3.18 -9.66 15.78
C ALA A 48 3.19 -10.74 16.89
N GLU A 49 4.10 -11.70 16.78
CA GLU A 49 4.31 -12.75 17.77
C GLU A 49 5.80 -12.93 18.11
N VAL A 50 6.09 -13.21 19.39
CA VAL A 50 7.45 -13.37 19.91
C VAL A 50 8.14 -14.64 19.36
N THR A 51 7.37 -15.59 18.85
CA THR A 51 7.82 -16.86 18.25
C THR A 51 8.33 -16.70 16.82
N LEU A 52 8.02 -15.59 16.14
CA LEU A 52 8.43 -15.36 14.76
C LEU A 52 9.92 -15.09 14.67
N THR A 53 10.64 -15.93 13.93
CA THR A 53 12.09 -15.81 13.71
C THR A 53 12.38 -14.99 12.45
N ILE A 54 11.97 -13.71 12.44
CA ILE A 54 12.31 -12.77 11.36
C ILE A 54 13.31 -11.73 11.88
N SER A 55 14.34 -11.45 11.07
CA SER A 55 15.28 -10.39 11.39
C SER A 55 14.67 -9.01 11.11
N SER A 56 15.22 -7.99 11.77
CA SER A 56 14.80 -6.59 11.55
C SER A 56 14.98 -6.17 10.08
N GLU A 57 16.05 -6.60 9.41
CA GLU A 57 16.28 -6.34 7.98
C GLU A 57 15.27 -7.05 7.09
N GLN A 58 14.96 -8.32 7.39
CA GLN A 58 13.95 -9.08 6.65
C GLN A 58 12.57 -8.44 6.80
N ALA A 59 12.20 -8.02 8.01
CA ALA A 59 10.96 -7.30 8.26
C ALA A 59 10.91 -5.97 7.51
N HIS A 60 12.02 -5.21 7.49
CA HIS A 60 12.12 -3.96 6.74
C HIS A 60 11.92 -4.19 5.23
N SER A 61 12.60 -5.18 4.64
CA SER A 61 12.44 -5.54 3.24
C SER A 61 11.02 -5.99 2.92
N LEU A 62 10.40 -6.79 3.79
CA LEU A 62 9.02 -7.27 3.63
C LEU A 62 8.03 -6.11 3.64
N ILE A 63 8.17 -5.17 4.60
CA ILE A 63 7.31 -3.98 4.69
C ILE A 63 7.44 -3.13 3.42
N LEU A 64 8.67 -2.87 2.95
CA LEU A 64 8.89 -2.11 1.71
C LEU A 64 8.31 -2.81 0.48
N GLN A 65 8.44 -4.14 0.39
CA GLN A 65 7.88 -4.89 -0.73
C GLN A 65 6.35 -4.75 -0.79
N HIS A 66 5.65 -4.94 0.33
CA HIS A 66 4.20 -4.79 0.37
C HIS A 66 3.76 -3.35 0.07
N LEU A 67 4.48 -2.35 0.60
CA LEU A 67 4.21 -0.95 0.29
C LEU A 67 4.34 -0.66 -1.22
N ASN A 68 5.41 -1.13 -1.86
CA ASN A 68 5.63 -0.99 -3.30
C ASN A 68 4.54 -1.68 -4.11
N ASP A 69 4.16 -2.91 -3.75
CA ASP A 69 3.13 -3.66 -4.44
C ASP A 69 1.77 -2.96 -4.39
N PHE A 70 1.38 -2.44 -3.21
CA PHE A 70 0.13 -1.70 -3.07
C PHE A 70 0.19 -0.34 -3.76
N ALA A 71 1.33 0.37 -3.71
CA ALA A 71 1.51 1.64 -4.42
C ALA A 71 1.40 1.46 -5.94
N LEU A 72 2.07 0.45 -6.49
CA LEU A 72 2.01 0.12 -7.92
C LEU A 72 0.59 -0.26 -8.35
N ARG A 73 -0.10 -1.09 -7.57
CA ARG A 73 -1.49 -1.45 -7.84
C ARG A 73 -2.42 -0.24 -7.79
N ASP A 74 -2.23 0.65 -6.83
CA ASP A 74 -3.02 1.88 -6.72
C ASP A 74 -2.78 2.79 -7.93
N HIS A 75 -1.52 2.96 -8.35
CA HIS A 75 -1.15 3.71 -9.54
C HIS A 75 -1.81 3.13 -10.81
N ILE A 76 -1.65 1.82 -11.07
CA ILE A 76 -2.30 1.15 -12.21
C ILE A 76 -3.82 1.32 -12.15
N ASN A 77 -4.44 1.20 -10.97
CA ASN A 77 -5.88 1.38 -10.84
C ASN A 77 -6.32 2.81 -11.19
N ARG A 78 -5.57 3.84 -10.78
CA ARG A 78 -5.85 5.24 -11.14
C ARG A 78 -5.69 5.47 -12.64
N GLU A 79 -4.62 4.96 -13.25
CA GLU A 79 -4.40 5.10 -14.70
C GLU A 79 -5.44 4.35 -15.54
N THR A 80 -5.86 3.17 -15.08
CA THR A 80 -6.83 2.34 -15.82
C THR A 80 -8.30 2.67 -15.53
N ALA A 81 -8.58 3.48 -14.51
CA ALA A 81 -9.95 3.89 -14.18
C ALA A 81 -10.63 4.61 -15.35
N GLY A 82 -9.93 5.55 -16.01
CA GLY A 82 -10.45 6.28 -17.16
C GLY A 82 -10.60 5.40 -18.41
N LEU A 83 -9.73 4.39 -18.58
CA LEU A 83 -9.81 3.47 -19.72
C LEU A 83 -11.08 2.62 -19.69
N ARG A 84 -11.50 2.14 -18.50
CA ARG A 84 -12.75 1.37 -18.36
C ARG A 84 -13.95 2.19 -18.79
N GLU A 85 -13.98 3.47 -18.41
CA GLU A 85 -15.07 4.38 -18.77
C GLU A 85 -15.10 4.67 -20.27
N ILE A 86 -13.94 4.90 -20.89
CA ILE A 86 -13.82 5.11 -22.34
C ILE A 86 -14.29 3.87 -23.12
N LEU A 87 -13.85 2.68 -22.72
CA LEU A 87 -14.27 1.43 -23.34
C LEU A 87 -15.78 1.19 -23.19
N ALA A 88 -16.34 1.48 -22.02
CA ALA A 88 -17.78 1.38 -21.78
C ALA A 88 -18.56 2.36 -22.67
N ARG A 89 -18.13 3.62 -22.77
CA ARG A 89 -18.75 4.61 -23.67
C ARG A 89 -18.67 4.18 -25.15
N ALA A 90 -17.51 3.68 -25.59
CA ALA A 90 -17.34 3.20 -26.96
C ALA A 90 -18.26 2.01 -27.27
N ALA A 91 -18.42 1.06 -26.32
CA ALA A 91 -19.32 -0.07 -26.47
C ALA A 91 -20.81 0.35 -26.53
N LEU A 92 -21.23 1.30 -25.66
CA LEU A 92 -22.58 1.86 -25.68
C LEU A 92 -22.88 2.57 -27.00
N ALA A 93 -21.95 3.40 -27.48
CA ALA A 93 -22.07 4.07 -28.77
C ALA A 93 -22.17 3.07 -29.93
N GLY A 94 -21.35 2.00 -29.91
CA GLY A 94 -21.42 0.92 -30.90
C GLY A 94 -22.74 0.12 -30.87
N CYS A 95 -23.43 0.08 -29.73
CA CYS A 95 -24.74 -0.53 -29.59
C CYS A 95 -25.91 0.42 -29.95
N GLY A 96 -25.62 1.64 -30.39
CA GLY A 96 -26.65 2.65 -30.70
C GLY A 96 -27.34 3.26 -29.48
N ILE A 97 -26.77 3.05 -28.27
CA ILE A 97 -27.26 3.63 -27.03
C ILE A 97 -26.50 4.95 -26.82
N SER A 98 -27.04 6.04 -27.35
CA SER A 98 -26.52 7.39 -27.11
C SER A 98 -27.06 7.93 -25.79
N GLN A 99 -26.18 8.32 -24.87
CA GLN A 99 -26.51 9.25 -23.77
C GLN A 99 -26.47 10.69 -24.27
#